data_AF-A0A958NYZ5-F1
#
_entry.id   AF-A0A958NYZ5-F1
#
_cell.length_a   1.000
_cell.length_b   1.000
_cell.length_c   1.000
_cell.angle_alpha   90.00
_cell.angle_beta   90.00
_cell.angle_gamma   90.00
#
_symmetry.space_group_name_H-M   'P 1'
#
loop_
_entity.id
_entity.type
_entity.pdbx_description
1 polymer ?
#
loop_
_entity_poly.entity_id
_entity_poly.type
_entity_poly.pdbx_seq_one_letter_code
_entity_poly.pdbx_strand_id
1 'polypeptide(L)' 'DGGKRQLIIPPELAYGDKGMEPLVFPGAIILVEVELVGIK' A
#
# COMPACT_ATOMS: atom_id res chain seq x y z
N ASP A 1 5.45 21.80 -2.91
CA ASP A 1 4.22 21.02 -2.74
C ASP A 1 4.50 19.55 -2.96
N GLY A 2 4.22 18.71 -1.96
CA GLY A 2 4.35 17.28 -2.16
C GLY A 2 3.17 16.74 -2.96
N GLY A 3 3.44 15.82 -3.89
CA GLY A 3 2.41 15.28 -4.77
C GLY A 3 1.42 14.37 -4.05
N LYS A 4 0.18 14.32 -4.57
CA LYS A 4 -0.81 13.28 -4.25
C LYS A 4 -0.80 12.21 -5.33
N ARG A 5 -0.77 10.93 -4.96
CA ARG A 5 -0.71 9.81 -5.91
C ARG A 5 -1.53 8.64 -5.39
N GLN A 6 -2.15 7.91 -6.32
CA GLN A 6 -2.64 6.56 -6.05
C GLN A 6 -1.55 5.55 -6.35
N LEU A 7 -1.35 4.59 -5.46
CA LEU A 7 -0.41 3.49 -5.63
C LEU A 7 -1.17 2.18 -5.73
N ILE A 8 -0.78 1.36 -6.70
CA ILE A 8 -1.19 -0.03 -6.84
C ILE A 8 0.02 -0.86 -6.39
N ILE A 9 -0.11 -1.54 -5.25
CA ILE A 9 0.99 -2.25 -4.62
C ILE A 9 0.71 -3.76 -4.75
N PRO A 10 1.53 -4.50 -5.51
CA PRO A 10 1.36 -5.93 -5.64
C PRO A 10 1.73 -6.65 -4.33
N PRO A 11 1.28 -7.90 -4.12
CA PRO A 11 1.38 -8.58 -2.82
C PRO A 11 2.83 -8.70 -2.30
N GLU A 12 3.79 -8.96 -3.18
CA GLU A 12 5.21 -9.09 -2.87
C GLU A 12 5.85 -7.81 -2.32
N LEU A 13 5.21 -6.65 -2.53
CA LEU A 13 5.60 -5.35 -1.96
C LEU A 13 4.70 -4.93 -0.79
N ALA A 14 3.74 -5.78 -0.40
CA ALA A 14 2.78 -5.54 0.67
C ALA A 14 2.84 -6.67 1.72
N TYR A 15 1.74 -7.40 1.92
CA TYR A 15 1.60 -8.43 2.96
C TYR A 15 1.87 -9.87 2.47
N GLY A 16 2.20 -10.03 1.18
CA GLY A 16 2.52 -11.30 0.54
C GLY A 16 1.47 -12.39 0.77
N ASP A 17 1.93 -13.64 0.73
CA ASP A 17 1.07 -14.83 0.89
C ASP A 17 0.62 -15.07 2.33
N LYS A 18 1.13 -14.28 3.30
CA LYS A 18 0.67 -14.38 4.70
C LYS A 18 -0.55 -13.51 4.96
N GLY A 19 -0.70 -12.40 4.23
CA GLY A 19 -1.72 -11.40 4.53
C GLY A 19 -1.52 -10.76 5.92
N MET A 20 -2.57 -10.13 6.43
CA MET A 20 -2.65 -9.58 7.77
C MET A 20 -4.11 -9.67 8.25
N GLU A 21 -4.41 -10.72 9.00
CA GLU A 21 -5.76 -10.91 9.53
C GLU A 21 -6.14 -9.84 10.56
N PRO A 22 -7.43 -9.44 10.63
CA PRO A 22 -8.54 -9.88 9.77
C PRO A 22 -8.71 -9.01 8.50
N LEU A 23 -7.77 -8.12 8.20
CA LEU A 23 -7.97 -6.99 7.29
C LEU A 23 -7.46 -7.22 5.87
N VAL A 24 -6.41 -8.02 5.71
CA VAL A 24 -5.75 -8.24 4.42
C VAL A 24 -5.60 -9.73 4.18
N PHE A 25 -6.22 -10.23 3.11
CA PHE A 25 -6.09 -11.62 2.73
C PHE A 25 -4.70 -11.92 2.13
N PRO A 26 -4.20 -13.17 2.27
CA PRO A 26 -3.08 -13.67 1.48
C PRO A 26 -3.18 -13.30 -0.01
N GLY A 27 -2.11 -12.73 -0.57
CA GLY A 27 -2.03 -12.42 -2.00
C GLY A 27 -2.83 -11.19 -2.45
N ALA A 28 -3.31 -10.34 -1.54
CA ALA A 28 -4.08 -9.15 -1.89
C ALA A 28 -3.21 -8.05 -2.55
N ILE A 29 -3.74 -7.42 -3.61
CA ILE A 29 -3.23 -6.15 -4.16
C ILE A 29 -3.77 -5.02 -3.30
N ILE A 30 -2.89 -4.09 -2.90
CA ILE A 30 -3.27 -2.94 -2.07
C ILE A 30 -3.33 -1.67 -2.91
N LEU A 31 -4.47 -0.99 -2.83
CA LEU A 31 -4.70 0.33 -3.43
C LEU A 31 -4.68 1.38 -2.32
N VAL A 32 -3.78 2.36 -2.40
CA VAL A 32 -3.71 3.45 -1.42
C VAL A 32 -3.58 4.80 -2.10
N GLU A 33 -4.18 5.82 -1.48
CA GLU A 33 -3.92 7.21 -1.81
C GLU A 33 -2.90 7.77 -0.82
N VAL A 34 -1.84 8.41 -1.34
CA VAL A 34 -0.73 8.96 -0.56
C VAL A 34 -0.58 10.44 -0.85
N GLU A 35 -0.36 11.22 0.20
CA GLU A 35 -0.03 12.64 0.14
C GLU A 35 1.37 12.87 0.74
N LEU A 36 2.29 13.45 -0.05
CA LEU A 36 3.61 13.81 0.45
C LEU A 36 3.53 15.09 1.28
N VAL A 37 3.67 14.96 2.60
CA VAL A 37 3.59 16.11 3.53
C VAL A 37 4.89 16.92 3.64
N GLY A 38 6.02 16.36 3.18
CA GLY A 38 7.32 17.03 3.20
C GLY A 38 8.49 16.05 3.16
N ILE A 39 9.69 16.57 2.91
CA ILE A 39 10.97 15.85 3.01
C ILE A 39 11.81 16.64 4.01
N LYS A 40 12.45 15.95 4.96
CA LYS A 40 13.35 16.57 5.95
C LYS A 40 14.80 16.45 5.51
#